data_AF-A0A453C4M4-F1
#
_entry.id   AF-A0A453C4M4-F1
#
_cell.length_a   1.000
_cell.length_b   1.000
_cell.length_c   1.000
_cell.angle_alpha   90.00
_cell.angle_beta   90.00
_cell.angle_gamma   90.00
#
_symmetry.space_group_name_H-M   'P 1'
#
loop_
_entity.id
_entity.type
_entity.pdbx_description
1 polymer ?
#
loop_
_entity_poly.entity_id
_entity_poly.type
_entity_poly.pdbx_seq_one_letter_code
_entity_poly.pdbx_strand_id
1 'polypeptide(L)'
;ALLNEKIKGKNKMDYKGKSEQMIEYIKKLRACIKWLLEREDANLAEIGKLNGLIDAADKHHAEIVSQLECKIQESVAMKEELQKQYASLGESLKKVEAEQMECLRSYGDEKEARIAAESSRNELSEELNRVKLEQKRLNDQIKMLQDTNKRLQEYNTSLQQYNCNLQADATKNAETIDKLQKEKNTMVETMNGLKDHSNSVKLQLEMAKSSQSEALKQKNNLLSEVEALRGELHQVRDDRDHKSAEINSLLSDLGVYKELTGKSSSELENVMIRCDALEETCSNQTEKIKTLQIQLASANEKLKRSNLTTMETMSEYESQKRMLEDLQLRLTEAEQKIVDGEKLRKKLHNTILVMIYSPKDSY
;
A
#
# COMPACT_ATOMS: atom_id res chain seq x y z
N ALA A 1 219.28 -50.61 -4.41
CA ALA A 1 220.44 -51.40 -3.91
C ALA A 1 221.36 -51.87 -5.06
N LEU A 2 220.82 -52.53 -6.10
CA LEU A 2 221.61 -53.05 -7.24
C LEU A 2 222.34 -51.98 -8.07
N LEU A 3 221.79 -50.77 -8.20
CA LEU A 3 222.42 -49.64 -8.89
C LEU A 3 223.77 -49.17 -8.26
N ASN A 4 224.13 -49.65 -7.06
CA ASN A 4 225.34 -49.23 -6.32
C ASN A 4 226.49 -50.27 -6.30
N GLU A 5 226.38 -51.43 -6.98
CA GLU A 5 227.49 -52.41 -7.05
C GLU A 5 228.60 -51.92 -8.02
N LYS A 6 229.83 -51.71 -7.50
CA LYS A 6 231.03 -51.39 -8.33
C LYS A 6 231.70 -52.68 -8.81
N ILE A 7 231.95 -52.80 -10.12
CA ILE A 7 232.73 -53.89 -10.74
C ILE A 7 234.19 -53.81 -10.28
N LYS A 8 234.70 -54.84 -9.61
CA LYS A 8 236.08 -54.93 -9.09
C LYS A 8 236.84 -56.03 -9.83
N GLY A 9 237.78 -55.65 -10.70
CA GLY A 9 238.76 -56.58 -11.30
C GLY A 9 240.08 -56.58 -10.51
N LYS A 10 240.76 -57.74 -10.39
CA LYS A 10 241.98 -57.86 -9.56
C LYS A 10 243.18 -57.08 -10.11
N ASN A 11 243.19 -56.67 -11.38
CA ASN A 11 244.17 -55.74 -11.98
C ASN A 11 243.70 -55.17 -13.34
N LYS A 12 244.41 -54.17 -13.87
CA LYS A 12 244.02 -53.39 -15.06
C LYS A 12 243.83 -54.22 -16.35
N MET A 13 244.46 -55.41 -16.45
CA MET A 13 244.39 -56.33 -17.60
C MET A 13 243.42 -57.52 -17.41
N ASP A 14 242.66 -57.58 -16.32
CA ASP A 14 241.70 -58.67 -16.02
C ASP A 14 240.34 -58.44 -16.70
N TYR A 15 240.33 -58.52 -18.03
CA TYR A 15 239.14 -58.33 -18.86
C TYR A 15 238.11 -59.46 -18.66
N LYS A 16 238.55 -60.68 -18.33
CA LYS A 16 237.68 -61.85 -18.14
C LYS A 16 236.84 -61.73 -16.86
N GLY A 17 237.46 -61.40 -15.72
CA GLY A 17 236.73 -61.24 -14.45
C GLY A 17 235.77 -60.04 -14.44
N LYS A 18 236.13 -58.94 -15.12
CA LYS A 18 235.22 -57.79 -15.33
C LYS A 18 234.03 -58.17 -16.22
N SER A 19 234.25 -58.95 -17.28
CA SER A 19 233.18 -59.44 -18.16
C SER A 19 232.20 -60.35 -17.41
N GLU A 20 232.69 -61.26 -16.57
CA GLU A 20 231.84 -62.16 -15.76
C GLU A 20 231.01 -61.39 -14.73
N GLN A 21 231.59 -60.43 -14.00
CA GLN A 21 230.84 -59.55 -13.10
C GLN A 21 229.80 -58.70 -13.85
N MET A 22 230.12 -58.24 -15.06
CA MET A 22 229.17 -57.49 -15.90
C MET A 22 228.01 -58.38 -16.37
N ILE A 23 228.27 -59.64 -16.72
CA ILE A 23 227.23 -60.63 -17.05
C ILE A 23 226.32 -60.90 -15.83
N GLU A 24 226.91 -61.07 -14.65
CA GLU A 24 226.16 -61.26 -13.40
C GLU A 24 225.30 -60.04 -13.07
N TYR A 25 225.85 -58.83 -13.24
CA TYR A 25 225.16 -57.57 -13.04
C TYR A 25 223.99 -57.38 -14.03
N ILE A 26 224.21 -57.71 -15.31
CA ILE A 26 223.16 -57.71 -16.35
C ILE A 26 222.06 -58.72 -16.01
N LYS A 27 222.38 -59.92 -15.51
CA LYS A 27 221.37 -60.90 -15.08
C LYS A 27 220.53 -60.36 -13.93
N LYS A 28 221.15 -59.76 -12.91
CA LYS A 28 220.44 -59.13 -11.79
C LYS A 28 219.57 -57.95 -12.24
N LEU A 29 220.07 -57.10 -13.14
CA LEU A 29 219.30 -56.01 -13.74
C LEU A 29 218.09 -56.54 -14.53
N ARG A 30 218.28 -57.58 -15.35
CA ARG A 30 217.18 -58.25 -16.08
C ARG A 30 216.15 -58.83 -15.13
N ALA A 31 216.57 -59.42 -14.00
CA ALA A 31 215.66 -59.92 -12.97
C ALA A 31 214.86 -58.78 -12.29
N CYS A 32 215.51 -57.64 -12.00
CA CYS A 32 214.81 -56.45 -11.49
C CYS A 32 213.82 -55.87 -12.49
N ILE A 33 214.19 -55.76 -13.77
CA ILE A 33 213.29 -55.31 -14.84
C ILE A 33 212.10 -56.27 -14.94
N LYS A 34 212.34 -57.59 -14.96
CA LYS A 34 211.28 -58.60 -15.01
C LYS A 34 210.33 -58.47 -13.82
N TRP A 35 210.85 -58.33 -12.60
CA TRP A 35 210.02 -58.15 -11.41
C TRP A 35 209.25 -56.83 -11.42
N LEU A 36 209.84 -55.74 -11.93
CA LEU A 36 209.13 -54.46 -12.08
C LEU A 36 208.01 -54.56 -13.12
N LEU A 37 208.25 -55.22 -14.26
CA LEU A 37 207.22 -55.48 -15.26
C LEU A 37 206.10 -56.37 -14.70
N GLU A 38 206.43 -57.47 -14.01
CA GLU A 38 205.43 -58.33 -13.35
C GLU A 38 204.64 -57.57 -12.26
N ARG A 39 205.28 -56.65 -11.54
CA ARG A 39 204.61 -55.76 -10.57
C ARG A 39 203.70 -54.76 -11.27
N GLU A 40 204.13 -54.19 -12.39
CA GLU A 40 203.35 -53.27 -13.20
C GLU A 40 202.13 -53.97 -13.80
N ASP A 41 202.29 -55.17 -14.36
CA ASP A 41 201.20 -56.02 -14.84
C ASP A 41 200.21 -56.35 -13.71
N ALA A 42 200.70 -56.67 -12.51
CA ALA A 42 199.85 -56.90 -11.34
C ALA A 42 199.10 -55.63 -10.90
N ASN A 43 199.76 -54.47 -10.92
CA ASN A 43 199.12 -53.19 -10.63
C ASN A 43 198.07 -52.83 -11.68
N LEU A 44 198.34 -53.04 -12.96
CA LEU A 44 197.39 -52.81 -14.05
C LEU A 44 196.17 -53.74 -13.93
N ALA A 45 196.38 -55.00 -13.58
CA ALA A 45 195.30 -55.94 -13.30
C ALA A 45 194.46 -55.49 -12.09
N GLU A 46 195.09 -55.01 -11.01
CA GLU A 46 194.38 -54.50 -9.83
C GLU A 46 193.63 -53.19 -10.14
N ILE A 47 194.22 -52.28 -10.92
CA ILE A 47 193.53 -51.07 -11.42
C ILE A 47 192.32 -51.47 -12.25
N GLY A 48 192.45 -52.44 -13.16
CA GLY A 48 191.34 -52.94 -13.96
C GLY A 48 190.23 -53.55 -13.10
N LYS A 49 190.59 -54.29 -12.05
CA LYS A 49 189.65 -54.87 -11.08
C LYS A 49 188.94 -53.79 -10.26
N LEU A 50 189.66 -52.80 -9.75
CA LEU A 50 189.10 -51.67 -8.99
C LEU A 50 188.15 -50.85 -9.87
N ASN A 51 188.53 -50.56 -11.12
CA ASN A 51 187.64 -49.89 -12.07
C ASN A 51 186.38 -50.72 -12.34
N GLY A 52 186.50 -52.04 -12.52
CA GLY A 52 185.33 -52.90 -12.69
C GLY A 52 184.40 -52.92 -11.47
N LEU A 53 184.96 -52.86 -10.25
CA LEU A 53 184.16 -52.74 -9.02
C LEU A 53 183.49 -51.36 -8.90
N ILE A 54 184.17 -50.28 -9.28
CA ILE A 54 183.62 -48.93 -9.32
C ILE A 54 182.48 -48.88 -10.34
N ASP A 55 182.68 -49.36 -11.56
CA ASP A 55 181.65 -49.40 -12.60
C ASP A 55 180.41 -50.21 -12.17
N ALA A 56 180.62 -51.33 -11.46
CA ALA A 56 179.53 -52.14 -10.92
C ALA A 56 178.77 -51.42 -9.80
N ALA A 57 179.49 -50.74 -8.90
CA ALA A 57 178.89 -49.94 -7.84
C ALA A 57 178.12 -48.74 -8.40
N ASP A 58 178.65 -48.05 -9.41
CA ASP A 58 178.00 -46.90 -10.06
C ASP A 58 176.72 -47.33 -10.78
N LYS A 59 176.74 -48.48 -11.49
CA LYS A 59 175.53 -49.07 -12.09
C LYS A 59 174.47 -49.40 -11.04
N HIS A 60 174.86 -50.05 -9.95
CA HIS A 60 173.94 -50.41 -8.87
C HIS A 60 173.36 -49.16 -8.18
N HIS A 61 174.17 -48.13 -7.95
CA HIS A 61 173.68 -46.84 -7.44
C HIS A 61 172.71 -46.18 -8.42
N ALA A 62 173.02 -46.16 -9.72
CA ALA A 62 172.12 -45.61 -10.74
C ALA A 62 170.78 -46.36 -10.78
N GLU A 63 170.79 -47.69 -10.66
CA GLU A 63 169.58 -48.50 -10.56
C GLU A 63 168.74 -48.17 -9.31
N ILE A 64 169.38 -48.05 -8.13
CA ILE A 64 168.69 -47.65 -6.90
C ILE A 64 168.09 -46.24 -7.02
N VAL A 65 168.86 -45.28 -7.56
CA VAL A 65 168.40 -43.91 -7.75
C VAL A 65 167.19 -43.90 -8.68
N SER A 66 167.24 -44.61 -9.82
CA SER A 66 166.12 -44.71 -10.74
C SER A 66 164.88 -45.33 -10.09
N GLN A 67 165.03 -46.40 -9.29
CA GLN A 67 163.91 -47.00 -8.56
C GLN A 67 163.30 -46.05 -7.51
N LEU A 68 164.14 -45.30 -6.80
CA LEU A 68 163.67 -44.31 -5.82
C LEU A 68 162.97 -43.14 -6.51
N GLU A 69 163.50 -42.66 -7.64
CA GLU A 69 162.86 -41.64 -8.47
C GLU A 69 161.49 -42.10 -8.98
N CYS A 70 161.37 -43.34 -9.48
CA CYS A 70 160.09 -43.91 -9.87
C CYS A 70 159.10 -43.96 -8.69
N LYS A 71 159.53 -44.45 -7.52
CA LYS A 71 158.67 -44.49 -6.32
C LYS A 71 158.25 -43.11 -5.83
N ILE A 72 159.14 -42.12 -5.94
CA ILE A 72 158.82 -40.71 -5.62
C ILE A 72 157.77 -40.20 -6.60
N GLN A 73 157.94 -40.43 -7.91
CA GLN A 73 156.98 -40.02 -8.93
C GLN A 73 155.61 -40.67 -8.72
N GLU A 74 155.56 -41.98 -8.43
CA GLU A 74 154.32 -42.70 -8.10
C GLU A 74 153.64 -42.14 -6.84
N SER A 75 154.42 -41.88 -5.78
CA SER A 75 153.90 -41.31 -4.53
C SER A 75 153.36 -39.89 -4.72
N VAL A 76 154.03 -39.07 -5.54
CA VAL A 76 153.57 -37.73 -5.91
C VAL A 76 152.28 -37.80 -6.71
N ALA A 77 152.20 -38.66 -7.72
CA ALA A 77 150.99 -38.86 -8.52
C ALA A 77 149.80 -39.34 -7.66
N MET A 78 150.04 -40.27 -6.73
CA MET A 78 149.02 -40.75 -5.80
C MET A 78 148.53 -39.64 -4.85
N LYS A 79 149.44 -38.78 -4.36
CA LYS A 79 149.08 -37.63 -3.52
C LYS A 79 148.23 -36.62 -4.29
N GLU A 80 148.60 -36.31 -5.54
CA GLU A 80 147.82 -35.39 -6.39
C GLU A 80 146.42 -35.95 -6.67
N GLU A 81 146.29 -37.25 -6.95
CA GLU A 81 144.98 -37.88 -7.14
C GLU A 81 144.15 -37.85 -5.86
N LEU A 82 144.72 -38.18 -4.70
CA LEU A 82 144.03 -38.07 -3.41
C LEU A 82 143.58 -36.62 -3.11
N GLN A 83 144.39 -35.63 -3.45
CA GLN A 83 144.01 -34.22 -3.32
C GLN A 83 142.83 -33.83 -4.23
N LYS A 84 142.82 -34.31 -5.48
CA LYS A 84 141.69 -34.12 -6.40
C LYS A 84 140.42 -34.79 -5.87
N GLN A 85 140.52 -36.04 -5.40
CA GLN A 85 139.41 -36.77 -4.81
C GLN A 85 138.85 -36.03 -3.58
N TYR A 86 139.73 -35.54 -2.68
CA TYR A 86 139.33 -34.77 -1.51
C TYR A 86 138.62 -33.46 -1.89
N ALA A 87 139.12 -32.74 -2.90
CA ALA A 87 138.46 -31.53 -3.40
C ALA A 87 137.08 -31.84 -3.97
N SER A 88 136.96 -32.89 -4.80
CA SER A 88 135.67 -33.31 -5.38
C SER A 88 134.66 -33.75 -4.32
N LEU A 89 135.10 -34.45 -3.27
CA LEU A 89 134.25 -34.85 -2.17
C LEU A 89 133.80 -33.64 -1.35
N GLY A 90 134.69 -32.66 -1.13
CA GLY A 90 134.35 -31.41 -0.46
C GLY A 90 133.32 -30.57 -1.24
N GLU A 91 133.42 -30.52 -2.56
CA GLU A 91 132.41 -29.89 -3.43
C GLU A 91 131.07 -30.64 -3.39
N SER A 92 131.12 -31.98 -3.49
CA SER A 92 129.92 -32.82 -3.41
C SER A 92 129.22 -32.68 -2.06
N LEU A 93 129.97 -32.61 -0.96
CA LEU A 93 129.41 -32.42 0.38
C LEU A 93 128.69 -31.08 0.48
N LYS A 94 129.34 -29.98 0.07
CA LYS A 94 128.72 -28.65 0.06
C LYS A 94 127.45 -28.60 -0.78
N LYS A 95 127.43 -29.30 -1.92
CA LYS A 95 126.24 -29.40 -2.77
C LYS A 95 125.10 -30.12 -2.03
N VAL A 96 125.38 -31.26 -1.41
CA VAL A 96 124.37 -32.03 -0.66
C VAL A 96 123.85 -31.23 0.55
N GLU A 97 124.73 -30.53 1.27
CA GLU A 97 124.33 -29.66 2.39
C GLU A 97 123.43 -28.51 1.91
N ALA A 98 123.75 -27.89 0.77
CA ALA A 98 122.91 -26.85 0.18
C ALA A 98 121.53 -27.39 -0.26
N GLU A 99 121.49 -28.55 -0.92
CA GLU A 99 120.25 -29.23 -1.32
C GLU A 99 119.40 -29.64 -0.10
N GLN A 100 120.03 -30.11 0.98
CA GLN A 100 119.35 -30.43 2.23
C GLN A 100 118.70 -29.21 2.86
N MET A 101 119.43 -28.09 2.93
CA MET A 101 118.90 -26.82 3.47
C MET A 101 117.75 -26.29 2.63
N GLU A 102 117.84 -26.39 1.30
CA GLU A 102 116.75 -26.00 0.38
C GLU A 102 115.51 -26.89 0.58
N CYS A 103 115.69 -28.22 0.70
CA CYS A 103 114.60 -29.15 0.95
C CYS A 103 113.90 -28.86 2.29
N LEU A 104 114.66 -28.55 3.34
CA LEU A 104 114.11 -28.20 4.65
C LEU A 104 113.32 -26.90 4.60
N ARG A 105 113.82 -25.88 3.88
CA ARG A 105 113.10 -24.61 3.68
C ARG A 105 111.79 -24.85 2.92
N SER A 106 111.84 -25.55 1.79
CA SER A 106 110.65 -25.86 0.99
C SER A 106 109.61 -26.68 1.78
N TYR A 107 110.05 -27.61 2.62
CA TYR A 107 109.15 -28.35 3.52
C TYR A 107 108.49 -27.44 4.56
N GLY A 108 109.22 -26.47 5.11
CA GLY A 108 108.68 -25.44 6.01
C GLY A 108 107.59 -24.61 5.33
N ASP A 109 107.89 -24.07 4.14
CA ASP A 109 106.96 -23.26 3.35
C ASP A 109 105.68 -24.02 3.00
N GLU A 110 105.81 -25.29 2.57
CA GLU A 110 104.66 -26.15 2.26
C GLU A 110 103.82 -26.45 3.50
N LYS A 111 104.45 -26.68 4.66
CA LYS A 111 103.74 -26.89 5.92
C LYS A 111 102.94 -25.65 6.33
N GLU A 112 103.52 -24.47 6.20
CA GLU A 112 102.83 -23.20 6.49
C GLU A 112 101.67 -22.95 5.53
N ALA A 113 101.90 -23.15 4.22
CA ALA A 113 100.85 -23.05 3.20
C ALA A 113 99.70 -24.02 3.48
N ARG A 114 100.01 -25.25 3.87
CA ARG A 114 99.02 -26.26 4.27
C ARG A 114 98.21 -25.82 5.49
N ILE A 115 98.86 -25.30 6.54
CA ILE A 115 98.15 -24.81 7.74
C ILE A 115 97.23 -23.63 7.39
N ALA A 116 97.68 -22.72 6.53
CA ALA A 116 96.86 -21.59 6.06
C ALA A 116 95.64 -22.08 5.27
N ALA A 117 95.83 -23.06 4.37
CA ALA A 117 94.74 -23.67 3.61
C ALA A 117 93.74 -24.43 4.50
N GLU A 118 94.23 -25.18 5.49
CA GLU A 118 93.38 -25.89 6.46
C GLU A 118 92.55 -24.92 7.31
N SER A 119 93.16 -23.81 7.77
CA SER A 119 92.46 -22.74 8.50
C SER A 119 91.35 -22.11 7.65
N SER A 120 91.67 -21.71 6.42
CA SER A 120 90.68 -21.13 5.50
C SER A 120 89.54 -22.11 5.18
N ARG A 121 89.84 -23.39 4.98
CA ARG A 121 88.83 -24.43 4.77
C ARG A 121 87.89 -24.55 5.97
N ASN A 122 88.43 -24.49 7.20
CA ASN A 122 87.61 -24.57 8.42
C ASN A 122 86.68 -23.36 8.53
N GLU A 123 87.19 -22.15 8.29
CA GLU A 123 86.38 -20.92 8.27
C GLU A 123 85.24 -20.98 7.24
N LEU A 124 85.54 -21.44 6.02
CA LEU A 124 84.54 -21.63 4.97
C LEU A 124 83.49 -22.69 5.35
N SER A 125 83.91 -23.76 6.03
CA SER A 125 82.99 -24.80 6.53
C SER A 125 82.04 -24.26 7.60
N GLU A 126 82.54 -23.42 8.51
CA GLU A 126 81.71 -22.76 9.52
C GLU A 126 80.72 -21.77 8.89
N GLU A 127 81.17 -20.95 7.94
CA GLU A 127 80.29 -20.03 7.21
C GLU A 127 79.21 -20.77 6.43
N LEU A 128 79.57 -21.87 5.76
CA LEU A 128 78.60 -22.72 5.07
C LEU A 128 77.53 -23.25 6.03
N ASN A 129 77.91 -23.64 7.24
CA ASN A 129 76.96 -24.09 8.25
C ASN A 129 76.06 -22.95 8.76
N ARG A 130 76.62 -21.75 8.97
CA ARG A 130 75.83 -20.55 9.32
C ARG A 130 74.80 -20.23 8.24
N VAL A 131 75.22 -20.20 6.97
CA VAL A 131 74.33 -19.94 5.83
C VAL A 131 73.25 -21.00 5.70
N LYS A 132 73.56 -22.29 5.91
CA LYS A 132 72.56 -23.37 5.89
C LYS A 132 71.50 -23.21 6.99
N LEU A 133 71.90 -22.81 8.20
CA LEU A 133 70.97 -22.56 9.29
C LEU A 133 70.06 -21.37 8.98
N GLU A 134 70.63 -20.29 8.44
CA GLU A 134 69.87 -19.10 8.04
C GLU A 134 68.90 -19.40 6.88
N GLN A 135 69.33 -20.18 5.89
CA GLN A 135 68.47 -20.66 4.82
C GLN A 135 67.27 -21.44 5.37
N LYS A 136 67.49 -22.33 6.34
CA LYS A 136 66.41 -23.08 7.00
C LYS A 136 65.44 -22.13 7.72
N ARG A 137 65.96 -21.17 8.49
CA ARG A 137 65.16 -20.16 9.21
C ARG A 137 64.30 -19.35 8.25
N LEU A 138 64.88 -18.88 7.14
CA LEU A 138 64.16 -18.12 6.11
C LEU A 138 63.10 -18.97 5.41
N ASN A 139 63.38 -20.23 5.10
CA ASN A 139 62.40 -21.16 4.54
C ASN A 139 61.22 -21.39 5.48
N ASP A 140 61.48 -21.59 6.78
CA ASP A 140 60.42 -21.73 7.78
C ASP A 140 59.57 -20.45 7.88
N GLN A 141 60.20 -19.27 7.80
CA GLN A 141 59.50 -17.97 7.76
C GLN A 141 58.63 -17.81 6.49
N ILE A 142 59.13 -18.21 5.33
CA ILE A 142 58.37 -18.21 4.07
C ILE A 142 57.14 -19.12 4.21
N LYS A 143 57.30 -20.30 4.79
CA LYS A 143 56.19 -21.24 4.99
C LYS A 143 55.10 -20.66 5.93
N MET A 144 55.49 -20.02 7.03
CA MET A 144 54.54 -19.35 7.92
C MET A 144 53.77 -18.21 7.22
N LEU A 145 54.46 -17.43 6.38
CA LEU A 145 53.83 -16.36 5.59
C LEU A 145 52.87 -16.92 4.54
N GLN A 146 53.23 -18.02 3.86
CA GLN A 146 52.35 -18.70 2.93
C GLN A 146 51.07 -19.21 3.60
N ASP A 147 51.19 -19.86 4.77
CA ASP A 147 50.04 -20.34 5.54
C ASP A 147 49.13 -19.19 6.00
N THR A 148 49.73 -18.06 6.42
CA THR A 148 48.98 -16.86 6.81
C THR A 148 48.24 -16.24 5.63
N ASN A 149 48.89 -16.12 4.48
CA ASN A 149 48.27 -15.63 3.26
C ASN A 149 47.11 -16.53 2.80
N LYS A 150 47.27 -17.85 2.89
CA LYS A 150 46.21 -18.80 2.57
C LYS A 150 44.97 -18.59 3.46
N ARG A 151 45.15 -18.43 4.77
CA ARG A 151 44.05 -18.13 5.70
C ARG A 151 43.36 -16.79 5.39
N LEU A 152 44.14 -15.77 5.02
CA LEU A 152 43.58 -14.47 4.61
C LEU A 152 42.76 -14.58 3.33
N GLN A 153 43.18 -15.39 2.36
CA GLN A 153 42.39 -15.66 1.14
C GLN A 153 41.08 -16.40 1.45
N GLU A 154 41.11 -17.40 2.33
CA GLU A 154 39.91 -18.13 2.77
C GLU A 154 38.94 -17.20 3.50
N TYR A 155 39.44 -16.33 4.37
CA TYR A 155 38.64 -15.32 5.06
C TYR A 155 38.01 -14.31 4.08
N ASN A 156 38.79 -13.77 3.14
CA ASN A 156 38.27 -12.86 2.11
C ASN A 156 37.19 -13.52 1.25
N THR A 157 37.37 -14.79 0.88
CA THR A 157 36.36 -15.55 0.12
C THR A 157 35.07 -15.71 0.92
N SER A 158 35.19 -16.02 2.22
CA SER A 158 34.04 -16.15 3.12
C SER A 158 33.29 -14.82 3.29
N LEU A 159 34.02 -13.71 3.41
CA LEU A 159 33.45 -12.36 3.45
C LEU A 159 32.73 -12.00 2.16
N GLN A 160 33.31 -12.31 1.00
CA GLN A 160 32.67 -12.09 -0.29
C GLN A 160 31.35 -12.88 -0.40
N GLN A 161 31.35 -14.15 0.00
CA GLN A 161 30.12 -14.96 0.03
C GLN A 161 29.06 -14.37 0.97
N TYR A 162 29.46 -13.93 2.16
CA TYR A 162 28.55 -13.28 3.11
C TYR A 162 27.92 -12.00 2.53
N ASN A 163 28.74 -11.14 1.90
CA ASN A 163 28.25 -9.93 1.25
C ASN A 163 27.29 -10.24 0.09
N CYS A 164 27.59 -11.24 -0.73
CA CYS A 164 26.68 -11.70 -1.80
C CYS A 164 25.33 -12.16 -1.23
N ASN A 165 25.33 -12.90 -0.13
CA ASN A 165 24.10 -13.35 0.52
C ASN A 165 23.29 -12.18 1.07
N LEU A 166 23.93 -11.24 1.77
CA LEU A 166 23.26 -10.02 2.25
C LEU A 166 22.64 -9.21 1.10
N GLN A 167 23.35 -9.10 -0.03
CA GLN A 167 22.84 -8.41 -1.20
C GLN A 167 21.62 -9.11 -1.80
N ALA A 168 21.65 -10.46 -1.89
CA ALA A 168 20.51 -11.24 -2.34
C ALA A 168 19.29 -11.08 -1.41
N ASP A 169 19.51 -11.10 -0.10
CA ASP A 169 18.46 -10.87 0.90
C ASP A 169 17.88 -9.45 0.80
N ALA A 170 18.73 -8.44 0.60
CA ALA A 170 18.29 -7.07 0.38
C ALA A 170 17.42 -6.94 -0.89
N THR A 171 17.82 -7.58 -1.99
CA THR A 171 17.02 -7.61 -3.23
C THR A 171 15.68 -8.30 -3.01
N LYS A 172 15.66 -9.47 -2.35
CA LYS A 172 14.42 -10.20 -2.04
C LYS A 172 13.46 -9.39 -1.15
N ASN A 173 14.01 -8.67 -0.17
CA ASN A 173 13.23 -7.79 0.68
C ASN A 173 12.67 -6.60 -0.10
N ALA A 174 13.45 -6.01 -1.02
CA ALA A 174 12.97 -4.95 -1.90
C ALA A 174 11.81 -5.42 -2.79
N GLU A 175 11.91 -6.60 -3.40
CA GLU A 175 10.83 -7.22 -4.18
C GLU A 175 9.56 -7.45 -3.33
N THR A 176 9.74 -7.88 -2.08
CA THR A 176 8.63 -8.08 -1.14
C THR A 176 7.95 -6.76 -0.79
N ILE A 177 8.72 -5.69 -0.55
CA ILE A 177 8.20 -4.34 -0.31
C ILE A 177 7.42 -3.84 -1.53
N ASP A 178 7.97 -4.00 -2.74
CA ASP A 178 7.28 -3.61 -3.98
C ASP A 178 5.95 -4.33 -4.15
N LYS A 179 5.90 -5.63 -3.83
CA LYS A 179 4.67 -6.42 -3.87
C LYS A 179 3.64 -5.91 -2.84
N LEU A 180 4.06 -5.72 -1.58
CA LEU A 180 3.20 -5.18 -0.53
C LEU A 180 2.69 -3.77 -0.86
N GLN A 181 3.51 -2.95 -1.49
CA GLN A 181 3.11 -1.61 -1.93
C GLN A 181 2.04 -1.66 -3.02
N LYS A 182 2.14 -2.59 -3.98
CA LYS A 182 1.10 -2.83 -5.00
C LYS A 182 -0.22 -3.31 -4.37
N GLU A 183 -0.14 -4.26 -3.42
CA GLU A 183 -1.30 -4.76 -2.69
C GLU A 183 -1.98 -3.64 -1.88
N LYS A 184 -1.20 -2.82 -1.18
CA LYS A 184 -1.69 -1.63 -0.46
C LYS A 184 -2.44 -0.68 -1.39
N ASN A 185 -1.87 -0.33 -2.55
CA ASN A 185 -2.50 0.57 -3.49
C ASN A 185 -3.84 0.01 -4.00
N THR A 186 -3.87 -1.27 -4.34
CA THR A 186 -5.10 -1.98 -4.77
C THR A 186 -6.18 -1.93 -3.67
N MET A 187 -5.77 -2.13 -2.41
CA MET A 187 -6.70 -2.07 -1.28
C MET A 187 -7.22 -0.65 -1.03
N VAL A 188 -6.39 0.38 -1.20
CA VAL A 188 -6.80 1.80 -1.11
C VAL A 188 -7.80 2.15 -2.21
N GLU A 189 -7.56 1.72 -3.44
CA GLU A 189 -8.51 1.89 -4.55
C GLU A 189 -9.86 1.24 -4.25
N THR A 190 -9.83 0.00 -3.73
CA THR A 190 -11.04 -0.72 -3.32
C THR A 190 -11.78 0.02 -2.19
N MET A 191 -11.05 0.51 -1.19
CA MET A 191 -11.62 1.28 -0.07
C MET A 191 -12.27 2.58 -0.56
N ASN A 192 -11.63 3.30 -1.50
CA ASN A 192 -12.21 4.49 -2.11
C ASN A 192 -13.50 4.15 -2.87
N GLY A 193 -13.52 3.07 -3.66
CA GLY A 193 -14.73 2.61 -4.34
C GLY A 193 -15.87 2.26 -3.38
N LEU A 194 -15.57 1.58 -2.26
CA LEU A 194 -16.55 1.30 -1.21
C LEU A 194 -17.06 2.58 -0.54
N LYS A 195 -16.19 3.56 -0.31
CA LYS A 195 -16.56 4.86 0.26
C LYS A 195 -17.50 5.62 -0.68
N ASP A 196 -17.22 5.63 -1.97
CA ASP A 196 -18.08 6.26 -2.99
C ASP A 196 -19.44 5.55 -3.08
N HIS A 197 -19.46 4.22 -3.03
CA HIS A 197 -20.69 3.44 -2.97
C HIS A 197 -21.51 3.76 -1.71
N SER A 198 -20.86 3.81 -0.54
CA SER A 198 -21.50 4.20 0.73
C SER A 198 -22.12 5.59 0.66
N ASN A 199 -21.40 6.57 0.08
CA ASN A 199 -21.92 7.91 -0.14
C ASN A 199 -23.14 7.91 -1.08
N SER A 200 -23.11 7.12 -2.16
CA SER A 200 -24.25 6.96 -3.07
C SER A 200 -25.48 6.39 -2.37
N VAL A 201 -25.32 5.32 -1.60
CA VAL A 201 -26.41 4.71 -0.81
C VAL A 201 -26.96 5.70 0.23
N LYS A 202 -26.09 6.48 0.88
CA LYS A 202 -26.52 7.53 1.82
C LYS A 202 -27.38 8.58 1.13
N LEU A 203 -26.99 9.05 -0.06
CA LEU A 203 -27.76 10.00 -0.85
C LEU A 203 -29.12 9.40 -1.27
N GLN A 204 -29.14 8.14 -1.72
CA GLN A 204 -30.39 7.44 -2.04
C GLN A 204 -31.32 7.34 -0.83
N LEU A 205 -30.78 7.06 0.35
CA LEU A 205 -31.56 7.02 1.60
C LEU A 205 -32.14 8.41 1.95
N GLU A 206 -31.37 9.48 1.79
CA GLU A 206 -31.85 10.86 2.01
C GLU A 206 -32.97 11.23 1.04
N MET A 207 -32.82 10.90 -0.25
CA MET A 207 -33.88 11.08 -1.26
C MET A 207 -35.15 10.27 -0.94
N ALA A 208 -35.01 9.02 -0.50
CA ALA A 208 -36.14 8.19 -0.10
C ALA A 208 -36.86 8.78 1.12
N LYS A 209 -36.10 9.29 2.11
CA LYS A 209 -36.67 9.97 3.29
C LYS A 209 -37.41 11.26 2.91
N SER A 210 -36.86 12.08 2.02
CA SER A 210 -37.54 13.31 1.58
C SER A 210 -38.82 13.00 0.82
N SER A 211 -38.78 12.04 -0.11
CA SER A 211 -39.96 11.55 -0.83
C SER A 211 -41.02 10.98 0.10
N GLN A 212 -40.61 10.19 1.11
CA GLN A 212 -41.53 9.66 2.13
C GLN A 212 -42.18 10.80 2.93
N SER A 213 -41.42 11.83 3.33
CA SER A 213 -41.94 12.98 4.06
C SER A 213 -42.98 13.75 3.25
N GLU A 214 -42.74 13.96 1.96
CA GLU A 214 -43.72 14.56 1.04
C GLU A 214 -44.99 13.72 0.91
N ALA A 215 -44.85 12.40 0.73
CA ALA A 215 -45.99 11.50 0.66
C ALA A 215 -46.82 11.52 1.96
N LEU A 216 -46.15 11.61 3.12
CA LEU A 216 -46.80 11.74 4.43
C LEU A 216 -47.55 13.08 4.56
N LYS A 217 -46.97 14.17 4.07
CA LYS A 217 -47.62 15.49 4.02
C LYS A 217 -48.85 15.47 3.12
N GLN A 218 -48.75 14.88 1.93
CA GLN A 218 -49.88 14.71 1.02
C GLN A 218 -51.00 13.87 1.66
N LYS A 219 -50.64 12.74 2.30
CA LYS A 219 -51.60 11.91 3.05
C LYS A 219 -52.33 12.72 4.12
N ASN A 220 -51.59 13.52 4.92
CA ASN A 220 -52.19 14.33 5.98
C ASN A 220 -53.13 15.40 5.42
N ASN A 221 -52.75 16.06 4.32
CA ASN A 221 -53.62 17.03 3.65
C ASN A 221 -54.93 16.37 3.17
N LEU A 222 -54.83 15.21 2.52
CA LEU A 222 -56.00 14.43 2.09
C LEU A 222 -56.87 14.01 3.28
N LEU A 223 -56.26 13.63 4.41
CA LEU A 223 -57.00 13.29 5.61
C LEU A 223 -57.80 14.49 6.13
N SER A 224 -57.18 15.67 6.21
CA SER A 224 -57.87 16.91 6.62
C SER A 224 -58.97 17.30 5.65
N GLU A 225 -58.78 17.11 4.35
CA GLU A 225 -59.82 17.34 3.34
C GLU A 225 -61.00 16.35 3.51
N VAL A 226 -60.70 15.07 3.74
CA VAL A 226 -61.73 14.06 4.04
C VAL A 226 -62.48 14.40 5.33
N GLU A 227 -61.79 14.88 6.37
CA GLU A 227 -62.41 15.33 7.62
C GLU A 227 -63.31 16.55 7.39
N ALA A 228 -62.86 17.54 6.61
CA ALA A 228 -63.66 18.71 6.23
C ALA A 228 -64.92 18.30 5.45
N LEU A 229 -64.78 17.47 4.42
CA LEU A 229 -65.92 16.94 3.64
C LEU A 229 -66.89 16.13 4.51
N ARG A 230 -66.38 15.34 5.46
CA ARG A 230 -67.24 14.64 6.44
C ARG A 230 -68.00 15.63 7.32
N GLY A 231 -67.37 16.71 7.74
CA GLY A 231 -68.00 17.79 8.50
C GLY A 231 -69.11 18.51 7.70
N GLU A 232 -68.82 18.89 6.46
CA GLU A 232 -69.81 19.48 5.54
C GLU A 232 -71.00 18.55 5.30
N LEU A 233 -70.74 17.25 5.08
CA LEU A 233 -71.79 16.25 4.91
C LEU A 233 -72.67 16.13 6.16
N HIS A 234 -72.09 16.22 7.35
CA HIS A 234 -72.84 16.21 8.60
C HIS A 234 -73.73 17.46 8.73
N GLN A 235 -73.18 18.64 8.44
CA GLN A 235 -73.95 19.89 8.44
C GLN A 235 -75.12 19.84 7.45
N VAL A 236 -74.91 19.35 6.23
CA VAL A 236 -75.99 19.18 5.24
C VAL A 236 -77.07 18.22 5.74
N ARG A 237 -76.68 17.15 6.45
CA ARG A 237 -77.65 16.23 7.07
C ARG A 237 -78.44 16.93 8.17
N ASP A 238 -77.80 17.70 9.03
CA ASP A 238 -78.45 18.45 10.11
C ASP A 238 -79.41 19.52 9.55
N ASP A 239 -78.98 20.28 8.54
CA ASP A 239 -79.81 21.28 7.85
C ASP A 239 -81.02 20.62 7.18
N ARG A 240 -80.83 19.47 6.52
CA ARG A 240 -81.92 18.68 5.93
C ARG A 240 -82.91 18.23 7.00
N ASP A 241 -82.41 17.71 8.13
CA ASP A 241 -83.26 17.21 9.20
C ASP A 241 -84.03 18.35 9.87
N HIS A 242 -83.41 19.52 10.05
CA HIS A 242 -84.07 20.74 10.51
C HIS A 242 -85.17 21.21 9.52
N LYS A 243 -84.85 21.27 8.22
CA LYS A 243 -85.83 21.61 7.17
C LYS A 243 -86.98 20.60 7.11
N SER A 244 -86.69 19.31 7.28
CA SER A 244 -87.71 18.27 7.34
C SER A 244 -88.62 18.45 8.56
N ALA A 245 -88.06 18.83 9.72
CA ALA A 245 -88.86 19.13 10.91
C ALA A 245 -89.76 20.36 10.71
N GLU A 246 -89.24 21.42 10.07
CA GLU A 246 -90.01 22.62 9.70
C GLU A 246 -91.17 22.27 8.76
N ILE A 247 -90.92 21.46 7.71
CA ILE A 247 -91.96 20.97 6.80
C ILE A 247 -93.04 20.16 7.54
N ASN A 248 -92.64 19.27 8.45
CA ASN A 248 -93.59 18.48 9.24
C ASN A 248 -94.47 19.36 10.14
N SER A 249 -93.90 20.42 10.73
CA SER A 249 -94.67 21.41 11.50
C SER A 249 -95.68 22.12 10.61
N LEU A 250 -95.25 22.63 9.45
CA LEU A 250 -96.14 23.29 8.49
C LEU A 250 -97.26 22.37 7.99
N LEU A 251 -96.96 21.08 7.78
CA LEU A 251 -97.97 20.07 7.43
C LEU A 251 -98.99 19.87 8.56
N SER A 252 -98.54 19.87 9.82
CA SER A 252 -99.43 19.82 10.99
C SER A 252 -100.36 21.03 11.04
N ASP A 253 -99.81 22.24 10.86
CA ASP A 253 -100.60 23.48 10.82
C ASP A 253 -101.62 23.48 9.68
N LEU A 254 -101.22 23.03 8.49
CA LEU A 254 -102.13 22.79 7.36
C LEU A 254 -103.26 21.82 7.72
N GLY A 255 -102.95 20.77 8.48
CA GLY A 255 -103.93 19.84 9.03
C GLY A 255 -104.97 20.55 9.91
N VAL A 256 -104.53 21.42 10.82
CA VAL A 256 -105.41 22.24 11.68
C VAL A 256 -106.28 23.17 10.85
N TYR A 257 -105.70 23.88 9.87
CA TYR A 257 -106.47 24.75 8.97
C TYR A 257 -107.53 23.98 8.17
N LYS A 258 -107.20 22.78 7.69
CA LYS A 258 -108.15 21.92 6.98
C LYS A 258 -109.30 21.48 7.89
N GLU A 259 -109.02 21.15 9.14
CA GLU A 259 -110.05 20.79 10.13
C GLU A 259 -110.96 21.99 10.46
N LEU A 260 -110.39 23.18 10.70
CA LEU A 260 -111.17 24.41 10.91
C LEU A 260 -112.06 24.75 9.71
N THR A 261 -111.52 24.62 8.49
CA THR A 261 -112.28 24.84 7.25
C THR A 261 -113.41 23.83 7.13
N GLY A 262 -113.17 22.55 7.46
CA GLY A 262 -114.22 21.51 7.50
C GLY A 262 -115.32 21.82 8.51
N LYS A 263 -114.96 22.25 9.74
CA LYS A 263 -115.93 22.67 10.77
C LYS A 263 -116.79 23.83 10.30
N SER A 264 -116.20 24.91 9.79
CA SER A 264 -116.95 26.06 9.28
C SER A 264 -117.86 25.70 8.09
N SER A 265 -117.44 24.80 7.20
CA SER A 265 -118.28 24.30 6.11
C SER A 265 -119.52 23.57 6.64
N SER A 266 -119.35 22.70 7.65
CA SER A 266 -120.46 21.97 8.26
C SER A 266 -121.42 22.87 9.07
N GLU A 267 -120.91 23.93 9.70
CA GLU A 267 -121.73 24.94 10.36
C GLU A 267 -122.54 25.76 9.36
N LEU A 268 -121.95 26.12 8.21
CA LEU A 268 -122.64 26.82 7.14
C LEU A 268 -123.79 26.00 6.55
N GLU A 269 -123.58 24.70 6.32
CA GLU A 269 -124.61 23.78 5.84
C GLU A 269 -125.80 23.68 6.83
N ASN A 270 -125.52 23.61 8.13
CA ASN A 270 -126.55 23.62 9.17
C ASN A 270 -127.38 24.93 9.20
N VAL A 271 -126.73 26.08 8.96
CA VAL A 271 -127.43 27.37 8.86
C VAL A 271 -128.29 27.41 7.60
N MET A 272 -127.79 26.87 6.49
CA MET A 272 -128.53 26.83 5.22
C MET A 272 -129.82 26.00 5.34
N ILE A 273 -129.75 24.80 5.94
CA ILE A 273 -130.92 23.97 6.24
C ILE A 273 -131.95 24.71 7.11
N ARG A 274 -131.50 25.53 8.07
CA ARG A 274 -132.40 26.34 8.92
C ARG A 274 -133.07 27.48 8.15
N CYS A 275 -132.37 28.11 7.21
CA CYS A 275 -132.93 29.16 6.36
C CYS A 275 -134.05 28.60 5.47
N ASP A 276 -133.85 27.44 4.85
CA ASP A 276 -134.85 26.80 3.98
C ASP A 276 -136.15 26.50 4.76
N ALA A 277 -136.04 25.98 5.99
CA ALA A 277 -137.19 25.71 6.85
C ALA A 277 -137.97 26.98 7.26
N LEU A 278 -137.27 28.11 7.41
CA LEU A 278 -137.88 29.41 7.72
C LEU A 278 -138.62 29.99 6.51
N GLU A 279 -138.06 29.90 5.31
CA GLU A 279 -138.70 30.35 4.06
C GLU A 279 -140.01 29.58 3.77
N GLU A 280 -140.04 28.26 4.00
CA GLU A 280 -141.24 27.45 3.84
C GLU A 280 -142.35 27.87 4.82
N THR A 281 -141.98 28.21 6.06
CA THR A 281 -142.91 28.69 7.08
C THR A 281 -143.50 30.06 6.73
N CYS A 282 -142.68 30.99 6.23
CA CYS A 282 -143.13 32.32 5.79
C CYS A 282 -144.03 32.26 4.54
N SER A 283 -143.74 31.34 3.62
CA SER A 283 -144.57 31.12 2.42
C SER A 283 -145.98 30.66 2.80
N ASN A 284 -146.07 29.66 3.70
CA ASN A 284 -147.34 29.16 4.23
C ASN A 284 -148.16 30.24 4.99
N GLN A 285 -147.49 31.11 5.73
CA GLN A 285 -148.16 32.22 6.43
C GLN A 285 -148.73 33.27 5.46
N THR A 286 -147.98 33.61 4.41
CA THR A 286 -148.39 34.59 3.39
C THR A 286 -149.65 34.15 2.63
N GLU A 287 -149.75 32.85 2.32
CA GLU A 287 -150.90 32.28 1.61
C GLU A 287 -152.19 32.29 2.46
N LYS A 288 -152.06 32.02 3.76
CA LYS A 288 -153.15 32.19 4.74
C LYS A 288 -153.68 33.62 4.81
N ILE A 289 -152.80 34.62 4.80
CA ILE A 289 -153.18 36.04 4.86
C ILE A 289 -153.96 36.47 3.61
N LYS A 290 -153.52 36.06 2.41
CA LYS A 290 -154.24 36.35 1.16
C LYS A 290 -155.67 35.79 1.18
N THR A 291 -155.84 34.58 1.70
CA THR A 291 -157.17 33.93 1.78
C THR A 291 -158.13 34.72 2.68
N LEU A 292 -157.65 35.20 3.84
CA LEU A 292 -158.44 36.02 4.77
C LEU A 292 -158.84 37.38 4.18
N GLN A 293 -157.97 38.02 3.40
CA GLN A 293 -158.27 39.30 2.75
C GLN A 293 -159.40 39.18 1.70
N ILE A 294 -159.43 38.08 0.94
CA ILE A 294 -160.49 37.82 -0.06
C ILE A 294 -161.85 37.64 0.63
N GLN A 295 -161.89 36.93 1.75
CA GLN A 295 -163.12 36.73 2.52
C GLN A 295 -163.68 38.05 3.05
N LEU A 296 -162.81 38.92 3.58
CA LEU A 296 -163.19 40.24 4.13
C LEU A 296 -163.78 41.17 3.06
N ALA A 297 -163.22 41.17 1.85
CA ALA A 297 -163.72 41.99 0.74
C ALA A 297 -165.13 41.57 0.29
N SER A 298 -165.40 40.26 0.22
CA SER A 298 -166.73 39.75 -0.18
C SER A 298 -167.84 40.09 0.84
N ALA A 299 -167.50 40.12 2.13
CA ALA A 299 -168.44 40.46 3.21
C ALA A 299 -168.85 41.94 3.18
N ASN A 300 -167.90 42.84 2.90
CA ASN A 300 -168.16 44.28 2.79
C ASN A 300 -169.04 44.65 1.58
N GLU A 301 -168.89 43.97 0.44
CA GLU A 301 -169.74 44.15 -0.75
C GLU A 301 -171.21 43.75 -0.48
N LYS A 302 -171.44 42.65 0.26
CA LYS A 302 -172.79 42.21 0.66
C LYS A 302 -173.47 43.20 1.61
N LEU A 303 -172.73 43.78 2.55
CA LEU A 303 -173.25 44.78 3.50
C LEU A 303 -173.72 46.05 2.78
N LYS A 304 -172.95 46.55 1.80
CA LYS A 304 -173.31 47.73 1.00
C LYS A 304 -174.61 47.52 0.20
N ARG A 305 -174.77 46.36 -0.45
CA ARG A 305 -176.00 46.02 -1.20
C ARG A 305 -177.23 45.97 -0.29
N SER A 306 -177.09 45.39 0.91
CA SER A 306 -178.18 45.34 1.90
C SER A 306 -178.66 46.72 2.36
N ASN A 307 -177.74 47.65 2.60
CA ASN A 307 -178.07 49.00 3.07
C ASN A 307 -178.81 49.82 2.00
N LEU A 308 -178.48 49.63 0.73
CA LEU A 308 -179.11 50.36 -0.39
C LEU A 308 -180.59 49.95 -0.56
N THR A 309 -180.88 48.64 -0.49
CA THR A 309 -182.25 48.11 -0.59
C THR A 309 -183.14 48.54 0.57
N THR A 310 -182.56 48.76 1.76
CA THR A 310 -183.29 49.20 2.96
C THR A 310 -183.68 50.68 2.88
N MET A 311 -182.87 51.52 2.21
CA MET A 311 -183.18 52.94 2.01
C MET A 311 -184.32 53.16 0.99
N GLU A 312 -184.33 52.41 -0.11
CA GLU A 312 -185.35 52.54 -1.16
C GLU A 312 -186.75 52.13 -0.65
N THR A 313 -186.84 51.05 0.14
CA THR A 313 -188.09 50.58 0.76
C THR A 313 -188.65 51.54 1.82
N MET A 314 -187.79 52.24 2.57
CA MET A 314 -188.22 53.29 3.49
C MET A 314 -188.78 54.54 2.78
N SER A 315 -188.19 54.95 1.66
CA SER A 315 -188.63 56.13 0.90
C SER A 315 -189.99 55.92 0.22
N GLU A 316 -190.28 54.70 -0.25
CA GLU A 316 -191.58 54.37 -0.85
C GLU A 316 -192.70 54.32 0.21
N TYR A 317 -192.40 53.83 1.41
CA TYR A 317 -193.34 53.81 2.54
C TYR A 317 -193.76 55.22 2.99
N GLU A 318 -192.83 56.18 3.06
CA GLU A 318 -193.14 57.58 3.44
C GLU A 318 -193.95 58.34 2.38
N SER A 319 -193.81 57.97 1.10
CA SER A 319 -194.61 58.54 0.00
C SER A 319 -196.06 58.04 0.04
N GLN A 320 -196.24 56.75 0.28
CA GLN A 320 -197.57 56.14 0.42
C GLN A 320 -198.34 56.68 1.64
N LYS A 321 -197.64 56.92 2.77
CA LYS A 321 -198.24 57.47 3.99
C LYS A 321 -198.81 58.88 3.81
N ARG A 322 -198.11 59.76 3.08
CA ARG A 322 -198.58 61.13 2.76
C ARG A 322 -199.80 61.15 1.86
N MET A 323 -199.89 60.21 0.91
CA MET A 323 -201.04 60.11 0.01
C MET A 323 -202.31 59.64 0.75
N LEU A 324 -202.15 58.84 1.80
CA LEU A 324 -203.23 58.36 2.66
C LEU A 324 -203.84 59.48 3.53
N GLU A 325 -203.02 60.39 4.05
CA GLU A 325 -203.47 61.53 4.86
C GLU A 325 -204.30 62.54 4.04
N ASP A 326 -203.94 62.78 2.77
CA ASP A 326 -204.69 63.67 1.86
C ASP A 326 -206.08 63.11 1.49
N LEU A 327 -206.18 61.79 1.30
CA LEU A 327 -207.44 61.11 1.03
C LEU A 327 -208.39 61.12 2.24
N GLN A 328 -207.86 61.04 3.46
CA GLN A 328 -208.64 61.14 4.69
C GLN A 328 -209.21 62.54 4.93
N LEU A 329 -208.47 63.59 4.57
CA LEU A 329 -208.92 64.99 4.65
C LEU A 329 -210.07 65.28 3.67
N ARG A 330 -209.96 64.77 2.43
CA ARG A 330 -211.02 64.93 1.41
C ARG A 330 -212.28 64.14 1.75
N LEU A 331 -212.16 63.02 2.47
CA LEU A 331 -213.31 62.25 2.95
C LEU A 331 -214.06 63.00 4.06
N THR A 332 -213.35 63.59 5.01
CA THR A 332 -213.97 64.38 6.10
C THR A 332 -214.66 65.65 5.58
N GLU A 333 -214.10 66.31 4.56
CA GLU A 333 -214.75 67.46 3.91
C GLU A 333 -216.02 67.07 3.13
N ALA A 334 -216.03 65.88 2.50
CA ALA A 334 -217.19 65.37 1.79
C ALA A 334 -218.33 64.97 2.76
N GLU A 335 -217.99 64.34 3.89
CA GLU A 335 -218.95 63.99 4.94
C GLU A 335 -219.58 65.25 5.57
N GLN A 336 -218.80 66.30 5.80
CA GLN A 336 -219.31 67.57 6.33
C GLN A 336 -220.27 68.28 5.35
N LYS A 337 -219.97 68.27 4.03
CA LYS A 337 -220.87 68.79 3.00
C LYS A 337 -222.18 68.03 2.90
N ILE A 338 -222.16 66.71 3.14
CA ILE A 338 -223.38 65.90 3.17
C ILE A 338 -224.21 66.24 4.40
N VAL A 339 -223.62 66.35 5.59
CA VAL A 339 -224.33 66.71 6.83
C VAL A 339 -224.98 68.10 6.74
N ASP A 340 -224.28 69.06 6.14
CA ASP A 340 -224.79 70.42 5.98
C ASP A 340 -225.87 70.50 4.89
N GLY A 341 -225.75 69.71 3.82
CA GLY A 341 -226.80 69.53 2.81
C GLY A 341 -228.06 68.87 3.37
N GLU A 342 -227.91 67.88 4.25
CA GLU A 342 -229.00 67.14 4.87
C GLU A 342 -229.85 68.03 5.80
N LYS A 343 -229.22 69.01 6.47
CA LYS A 343 -229.90 70.01 7.31
C LYS A 343 -230.52 71.15 6.50
N LEU A 344 -229.87 71.60 5.43
CA LEU A 344 -230.45 72.59 4.51
C LEU A 344 -231.73 72.04 3.86
N ARG A 345 -231.72 70.75 3.49
CA ARG A 345 -232.91 70.04 3.00
C ARG A 345 -234.02 69.98 4.06
N LYS A 346 -233.69 69.72 5.34
CA LYS A 346 -234.70 69.75 6.43
C LYS A 346 -235.28 71.15 6.66
N LYS A 347 -234.51 72.22 6.47
CA LYS A 347 -235.01 73.61 6.51
C LYS A 347 -235.93 73.92 5.32
N LEU A 348 -235.56 73.50 4.11
CA LEU A 348 -236.40 73.67 2.90
C LEU A 348 -237.71 72.89 2.98
N HIS A 349 -237.71 71.70 3.60
CA HIS A 349 -238.93 70.90 3.70
C HIS A 349 -240.01 71.55 4.58
N ASN A 350 -239.63 72.26 5.65
CA ASN A 350 -240.63 72.88 6.52
C ASN A 350 -241.04 74.29 6.06
N THR A 351 -240.23 74.95 5.22
CA THR A 351 -240.68 76.15 4.48
C THR A 351 -241.76 75.80 3.44
N ILE A 352 -241.81 74.56 2.93
CA ILE A 352 -242.82 74.12 1.94
C ILE A 352 -244.19 73.84 2.58
N LEU A 353 -244.27 73.40 3.83
CA LEU A 353 -245.57 73.16 4.47
C LEU A 353 -246.29 74.44 4.96
N VAL A 354 -245.56 75.56 5.09
CA VAL A 354 -246.14 76.87 5.40
C VAL A 354 -246.81 77.51 4.16
N MET A 355 -246.63 76.97 2.94
CA MET A 355 -247.16 77.57 1.70
C MET A 355 -248.50 77.02 1.16
N ILE A 356 -249.19 76.05 1.80
CA ILE A 356 -250.47 75.53 1.25
C ILE A 356 -251.72 75.87 2.08
N TYR A 357 -251.62 76.37 3.31
CA TYR A 357 -252.79 77.09 3.84
C TYR A 357 -252.84 78.49 3.24
N SER A 358 -253.92 78.74 2.49
CA SER A 358 -254.77 79.95 2.45
C SER A 358 -255.03 80.54 1.05
N PRO A 359 -256.09 81.36 0.85
CA PRO A 359 -257.34 80.94 0.19
C PRO A 359 -257.84 81.98 -0.86
N LYS A 360 -259.09 81.82 -1.30
CA LYS A 360 -259.95 82.66 -2.19
C LYS A 360 -259.95 82.26 -3.66
N ASP A 361 -261.05 82.29 -4.41
CA ASP A 361 -262.49 82.51 -4.19
C ASP A 361 -263.22 82.01 -5.48
N SER A 362 -264.55 81.76 -5.38
CA SER A 362 -265.57 81.55 -6.45
C SER A 362 -265.53 80.22 -7.22
N TYR A 363 -266.59 79.40 -7.36
CA TYR A 363 -268.07 79.54 -7.25
C TYR A 363 -268.68 78.64 -6.17
#